data_AF-A0A957T0E1-F1
#
_entry.id   AF-A0A957T0E1-F1
#
_cell.length_a   1.000
_cell.length_b   1.000
_cell.length_c   1.000
_cell.angle_alpha   90.00
_cell.angle_beta   90.00
_cell.angle_gamma   90.00
#
_symmetry.space_group_name_H-M   'P 1'
#
loop_
_entity.id
_entity.type
_entity.pdbx_description
1 polymer ?
#
loop_
_entity_poly.entity_id
_entity_poly.type
_entity_poly.pdbx_seq_one_letter_code
_entity_poly.pdbx_strand_id
1 'polypeptide(L)' 'VQTLEAFFECHGNLSQTAARLHIHRNTLTYRLEQISTITQLDLDDPDARFSLQFALKLRPVVKPG' A
#
# COMPACT_ATOMS: atom_id res chain seq x y z
N VAL A 1 3.02 6.78 -2.04
CA VAL A 1 3.80 5.58 -1.62
C VAL A 1 3.65 5.27 -0.13
N GLN A 2 3.79 6.25 0.76
CA GLN A 2 3.63 6.10 2.23
C GLN A 2 2.41 5.26 2.67
N THR A 3 1.26 5.38 2.00
CA THR A 3 0.07 4.57 2.31
C THR A 3 0.30 3.06 2.14
N LEU A 4 0.94 2.63 1.05
CA LEU A 4 1.23 1.21 0.84
C LEU A 4 2.32 0.71 1.79
N GLU A 5 3.34 1.53 2.04
CA GLU A 5 4.40 1.19 3.01
C GLU A 5 3.78 0.91 4.39
N ALA A 6 2.97 1.84 4.92
CA ALA A 6 2.28 1.66 6.20
C ALA A 6 1.30 0.49 6.17
N PHE A 7 0.58 0.29 5.07
CA PHE A 7 -0.36 -0.83 4.91
C PHE A 7 0.33 -2.18 5.00
N PHE A 8 1.47 -2.34 4.31
CA PHE A 8 2.25 -3.58 4.36
C PHE A 8 2.98 -3.78 5.69
N GLU A 9 3.48 -2.70 6.32
CA GLU A 9 4.07 -2.75 7.67
C GLU A 9 3.05 -3.16 8.74
N CYS A 10 1.79 -2.79 8.56
CA CYS A 10 0.67 -3.20 9.42
C CYS A 10 0.00 -4.50 8.95
N HIS A 11 0.65 -5.29 8.09
CA HIS A 11 0.15 -6.58 7.58
C HIS A 11 -1.26 -6.52 6.98
N GLY A 12 -1.63 -5.39 6.36
CA GLY A 12 -2.96 -5.18 5.78
C GLY A 12 -4.04 -4.77 6.78
N ASN A 13 -3.72 -4.59 8.06
CA ASN A 13 -4.70 -4.18 9.05
C ASN A 13 -5.07 -2.71 8.86
N LEU A 14 -6.27 -2.46 8.33
CA LEU A 14 -6.75 -1.11 8.02
C LEU A 14 -6.80 -0.19 9.25
N SER A 15 -7.19 -0.72 10.42
CA SER A 15 -7.28 0.09 11.64
C SER A 15 -5.90 0.51 12.14
N GLN A 16 -4.95 -0.42 12.17
CA GLN A 16 -3.56 -0.11 12.56
C GLN A 16 -2.88 0.80 11.54
N THR A 17 -3.11 0.57 10.24
CA THR A 17 -2.58 1.42 9.16
C THR A 17 -3.10 2.85 9.27
N ALA A 18 -4.41 3.01 9.48
CA ALA A 18 -5.04 4.32 9.63
C ALA A 18 -4.50 5.07 10.87
N ALA A 19 -4.34 4.36 11.99
CA ALA A 19 -3.73 4.89 13.21
C ALA A 19 -2.27 5.33 12.97
N ARG A 20 -1.45 4.50 12.31
CA ARG A 20 -0.05 4.81 11.96
C ARG A 20 0.09 6.01 11.04
N LEU A 21 -0.87 6.21 10.14
CA LEU A 21 -0.90 7.35 9.22
C LEU A 21 -1.60 8.58 9.80
N HIS A 22 -2.14 8.50 11.01
CA HIS A 22 -2.96 9.55 11.64
C HIS A 22 -4.12 10.03 10.75
N ILE A 23 -4.79 9.10 10.08
CA ILE A 23 -5.96 9.38 9.24
C ILE A 23 -7.17 8.53 9.65
N HIS A 24 -8.35 8.93 9.21
CA HIS A 24 -9.55 8.12 9.38
C HIS A 24 -9.51 6.87 8.47
N ARG A 25 -10.13 5.77 8.93
CA ARG A 25 -10.20 4.51 8.16
C ARG A 25 -10.83 4.72 6.78
N ASN A 26 -11.89 5.51 6.67
CA ASN A 26 -12.53 5.79 5.36
C ASN A 26 -11.56 6.49 4.39
N THR A 27 -10.74 7.41 4.88
CA THR A 27 -9.71 8.06 4.06
C THR A 27 -8.65 7.08 3.61
N LEU A 28 -8.27 6.12 4.46
CA LEU A 28 -7.38 5.04 4.08
C LEU A 28 -8.00 4.16 2.98
N THR A 29 -9.24 3.70 3.18
CA THR A 29 -9.96 2.87 2.18
C THR A 29 -10.01 3.57 0.83
N TYR A 30 -10.42 4.84 0.81
CA TYR A 30 -10.42 5.65 -0.42
C TYR A 30 -9.03 5.69 -1.08
N ARG A 31 -7.96 5.92 -0.32
CA ARG A 31 -6.60 5.92 -0.87
C ARG A 31 -6.22 4.56 -1.48
N LEU A 32 -6.59 3.46 -0.82
CA LEU A 32 -6.33 2.11 -1.32
C LEU A 32 -7.10 1.83 -2.62
N GLU A 33 -8.38 2.22 -2.70
CA GLU A 33 -9.18 2.14 -3.93
C GLU A 33 -8.56 2.96 -5.08
N GLN A 34 -8.11 4.19 -4.79
CA GLN A 34 -7.42 5.01 -5.78
C GLN A 34 -6.12 4.35 -6.24
N ILE A 35 -5.36 3.72 -5.34
CA ILE A 35 -4.15 2.97 -5.69
C ILE A 35 -4.47 1.78 -6.59
N SER A 36 -5.48 0.98 -6.24
CA SER A 36 -5.94 -0.14 -7.09
C SER A 36 -6.37 0.33 -8.47
N THR A 37 -7.07 1.46 -8.56
CA THR A 37 -7.50 2.07 -9.83
C THR A 37 -6.31 2.51 -10.68
N ILE A 38 -5.33 3.19 -10.09
CA ILE A 38 -4.15 3.69 -10.82
C ILE A 38 -3.24 2.54 -11.27
N THR A 39 -3.06 1.55 -10.41
CA THR A 39 -2.15 0.42 -10.67
C THR A 39 -2.80 -0.70 -11.47
N GLN A 40 -4.14 -0.70 -11.58
CA GLN A 40 -4.93 -1.81 -12.14
C GLN A 40 -4.66 -3.14 -11.40
N LEU A 41 -4.33 -3.05 -10.11
CA LEU A 41 -4.05 -4.20 -9.26
C LEU A 41 -5.09 -4.29 -8.15
N ASP A 42 -5.59 -5.50 -7.94
CA ASP A 42 -6.48 -5.81 -6.83
C ASP A 42 -5.66 -5.96 -5.54
N LEU A 43 -5.99 -5.19 -4.50
CA LEU A 43 -5.32 -5.26 -3.22
C LEU A 43 -5.88 -6.36 -2.30
N ASP A 44 -6.93 -7.07 -2.74
CA ASP A 44 -7.42 -8.28 -2.09
C ASP A 44 -6.77 -9.55 -2.69
N ASP A 45 -6.18 -9.47 -3.89
CA ASP A 45 -5.38 -10.54 -4.50
C ASP A 45 -3.98 -10.64 -3.83
N PRO A 46 -3.64 -11.77 -3.21
CA PRO A 46 -2.33 -11.99 -2.60
C PRO A 46 -1.15 -11.79 -3.56
N ASP A 47 -1.27 -12.18 -4.83
CA ASP A 47 -0.18 -12.11 -5.80
C ASP A 47 0.07 -10.67 -6.24
N ALA A 48 -1.00 -9.91 -6.47
CA ALA A 48 -0.94 -8.47 -6.72
C ALA A 48 -0.36 -7.70 -5.53
N ARG A 49 -0.77 -8.04 -4.29
CA ARG A 49 -0.21 -7.45 -3.06
C ARG A 49 1.28 -7.74 -2.93
N PHE A 50 1.70 -8.98 -3.16
CA PHE A 50 3.11 -9.37 -3.11
C PHE A 50 3.92 -8.59 -4.15
N SER A 51 3.42 -8.49 -5.39
CA SER A 51 4.06 -7.76 -6.47
C SER A 51 4.27 -6.28 -6.11
N LEU A 52 3.25 -5.63 -5.54
CA LEU A 52 3.34 -4.25 -5.05
C LEU A 52 4.34 -4.12 -3.89
N GLN A 53 4.30 -5.01 -2.91
CA GLN A 53 5.21 -4.98 -1.78
C GLN A 53 6.66 -5.18 -2.22
N PHE A 54 6.90 -6.09 -3.17
CA PHE A 54 8.21 -6.35 -3.75
C PHE A 54 8.74 -5.14 -4.53
N ALA A 55 7.92 -4.55 -5.40
CA ALA A 55 8.27 -3.34 -6.14
C ALA A 55 8.64 -2.17 -5.20
N LEU A 56 7.91 -2.00 -4.10
CA LEU A 56 8.21 -0.98 -3.09
C LEU A 56 9.55 -1.20 -2.40
N LYS A 57 9.87 -2.46 -2.06
CA LYS A 57 11.16 -2.83 -1.45
C LYS A 57 12.34 -2.72 -2.41
N LEU A 58 12.10 -2.87 -3.71
CA LEU A 58 13.12 -2.69 -4.74
C LEU A 58 13.44 -1.22 -5.04
N ARG A 59 12.54 -0.28 -4.75
CA ARG A 59 12.74 1.16 -5.01
C ARG A 59 14.12 1.73 -4.60
N PRO A 60 14.70 1.42 -3.41
CA PRO A 60 16.05 1.88 -3.05
C PRO A 60 17.18 1.19 -3.83
N VAL A 61 16.95 -0.02 -4.35
CA VAL A 61 17.91 -0.81 -5.13
C VAL A 61 17.94 -0.36 -6.59
N VAL A 62 16.78 -0.01 -7.14
CA VAL A 62 16.61 0.43 -8.53
C VAL A 62 16.69 1.95 -8.64
N LYS A 63 17.57 2.61 -7.85
CA LYS A 63 17.80 4.05 -8.03
C LYS A 63 18.07 4.32 -9.52
N PRO A 64 17.26 5.15 -10.22
CA PRO A 64 17.71 5.70 -11.48
C PRO A 64 18.91 6.57 -11.12
N GLY A 65 20.05 6.31 -11.78
CA GLY A 65 21.16 7.25 -11.80
C GLY A 65 20.72 8.60 -12.33
#